data_AF-A0AAE0YUY5-F1
#
_entry.id   AF-A0AAE0YUY5-F1
#
_cell.length_a   1.000
_cell.length_b   1.000
_cell.length_c   1.000
_cell.angle_alpha   90.00
_cell.angle_beta   90.00
_cell.angle_gamma   90.00
#
_symmetry.space_group_name_H-M   'P 1'
#
loop_
_entity.id
_entity.type
_entity.pdbx_description
1 polymer ?
#
loop_
_entity_poly.entity_id
_entity_poly.type
_entity_poly.pdbx_seq_one_letter_code
_entity_poly.pdbx_strand_id
1 'polypeptide(L)'
;MGKFGCGSINNNGERLVEFCASNDLVIGGTLFNHPAIHRLTWYSPNGWDKNQIDHIAINGIWRGSLLDVRVKRGADVGSDHLLVIVNIRLKLRRTDQRHADHRRSITTAPIKNKEGQLLTSETAQEARWTEHFNEVLNRPAPETEPDIQEAEEDLDVATTPPTKEEIIRAIKSLKNNKAPGPDFLNAELFKSDPPLAAEILLPLLTTAWNKKEIPEDWKEGVISLRKVH
;
A
#
# COMPACT_ATOMS: atom_id res chain seq x y z
N MET A 1 -3.06 0.62 -23.13
CA MET A 1 -2.73 1.89 -22.43
C MET A 1 -3.31 3.10 -23.14
N GLY A 2 -3.41 4.26 -22.48
CA GLY A 2 -3.71 5.56 -23.10
C GLY A 2 -2.45 6.37 -23.40
N LYS A 3 -2.62 7.60 -23.94
CA LYS A 3 -1.50 8.45 -24.43
C LYS A 3 -1.08 9.57 -23.46
N PHE A 4 -1.78 9.73 -22.35
CA PHE A 4 -1.66 10.93 -21.50
C PHE A 4 -1.11 10.62 -20.09
N GLY A 5 -0.33 9.55 -19.95
CA GLY A 5 0.44 9.29 -18.72
C GLY A 5 1.45 10.40 -18.42
N CYS A 6 1.92 10.47 -17.17
CA CYS A 6 2.90 11.47 -16.71
C CYS A 6 4.22 10.82 -16.31
N GLY A 7 5.33 11.53 -16.57
CA GLY A 7 6.66 11.11 -16.16
C GLY A 7 7.20 9.93 -16.96
N SER A 8 8.29 9.36 -16.46
CA SER A 8 8.90 8.14 -16.99
C SER A 8 8.32 6.92 -16.27
N ILE A 9 8.02 5.86 -17.03
CA ILE A 9 7.57 4.60 -16.45
C ILE A 9 8.76 3.91 -15.76
N ASN A 10 8.58 3.47 -14.51
CA ASN A 10 9.56 2.65 -13.80
C ASN A 10 9.17 1.17 -13.88
N ASN A 11 9.99 0.28 -13.33
CA ASN A 11 9.73 -1.18 -13.40
C ASN A 11 8.35 -1.58 -12.83
N ASN A 12 7.89 -0.93 -11.75
CA ASN A 12 6.56 -1.19 -11.20
C ASN A 12 5.45 -0.72 -12.16
N GLY A 13 5.65 0.42 -12.82
CA GLY A 13 4.76 0.90 -13.88
C GLY A 13 4.68 -0.07 -15.05
N GLU A 14 5.81 -0.62 -15.50
CA GLU A 14 5.85 -1.64 -16.56
C GLU A 14 5.08 -2.90 -16.18
N ARG A 15 5.29 -3.41 -14.96
CA ARG A 15 4.52 -4.55 -14.41
C ARG A 15 3.02 -4.26 -14.35
N LEU A 16 2.63 -3.04 -13.96
CA LEU A 16 1.22 -2.63 -13.94
C LEU A 16 0.62 -2.61 -15.34
N VAL A 17 1.37 -2.11 -16.33
CA VAL A 17 0.97 -2.09 -17.73
C VAL A 17 0.80 -3.50 -18.27
N GLU A 18 1.77 -4.39 -18.00
CA GLU A 18 1.73 -5.79 -18.41
C GLU A 18 0.55 -6.53 -17.76
N PHE A 19 0.35 -6.35 -16.46
CA PHE A 19 -0.81 -6.90 -15.75
C PHE A 19 -2.12 -6.43 -16.39
N CYS A 20 -2.24 -5.13 -16.68
CA CYS A 20 -3.44 -4.59 -17.29
C CYS A 20 -3.65 -5.11 -18.72
N ALA A 21 -2.58 -5.26 -19.51
CA ALA A 21 -2.64 -5.83 -20.85
C ALA A 21 -3.12 -7.29 -20.82
N SER A 22 -2.59 -8.11 -19.92
CA SER A 22 -2.91 -9.53 -19.79
C SER A 22 -4.32 -9.81 -19.24
N ASN A 23 -4.99 -8.82 -18.64
CA ASN A 23 -6.30 -8.96 -18.01
C ASN A 23 -7.40 -8.11 -18.68
N ASP A 24 -7.17 -7.63 -19.90
CA ASP A 24 -8.08 -6.74 -20.62
C ASP A 24 -8.50 -5.52 -19.79
N LEU A 25 -7.57 -4.92 -19.04
CA LEU A 25 -7.81 -3.72 -18.25
C LEU A 25 -7.24 -2.48 -18.95
N VAL A 26 -7.92 -1.36 -18.75
CA VAL A 26 -7.54 -0.05 -19.28
C VAL A 26 -7.27 0.90 -18.12
N ILE A 27 -6.07 1.48 -18.11
CA ILE A 27 -5.62 2.44 -17.10
C ILE A 27 -6.24 3.81 -17.42
N GLY A 28 -7.34 4.15 -16.73
CA GLY A 28 -8.13 5.35 -16.95
C GLY A 28 -7.35 6.66 -16.80
N GLY A 29 -6.41 6.72 -15.86
CA GLY A 29 -5.55 7.90 -15.63
C GLY A 29 -4.63 8.27 -16.80
N THR A 30 -4.53 7.42 -17.83
CA THR A 30 -3.75 7.67 -19.05
C THR A 30 -4.61 7.99 -20.27
N LEU A 31 -5.94 7.91 -20.16
CA LEU A 31 -6.86 7.99 -21.30
C LEU A 31 -7.29 9.41 -21.68
N PHE A 32 -7.32 10.33 -20.71
CA PHE A 32 -7.88 11.66 -20.89
C PHE A 32 -6.79 12.72 -20.89
N ASN A 33 -6.90 13.68 -21.80
CA ASN A 33 -5.97 14.80 -21.86
C ASN A 33 -6.38 15.84 -20.81
N HIS A 34 -5.62 15.91 -19.72
CA HIS A 34 -5.79 16.89 -18.68
C HIS A 34 -4.49 17.66 -18.41
N PRO A 35 -4.57 18.89 -17.90
CA PRO A 35 -3.41 19.59 -17.35
C PRO A 35 -2.69 18.72 -16.30
N ALA A 36 -1.36 18.84 -16.21
CA ALA A 36 -0.55 18.00 -15.31
C ALA A 36 -1.04 18.02 -13.85
N ILE A 37 -1.51 19.17 -13.36
CA ILE A 37 -2.09 19.33 -12.02
C ILE A 37 -3.26 18.38 -11.72
N HIS A 38 -3.97 17.92 -12.75
CA HIS A 38 -5.10 17.00 -12.66
C HIS A 38 -4.71 15.54 -12.95
N ARG A 39 -3.43 15.26 -13.23
CA ARG A 39 -2.93 13.90 -13.52
C ARG A 39 -1.93 13.40 -12.47
N LEU A 40 -1.20 14.31 -11.83
CA LEU A 40 -0.27 14.00 -10.73
C LEU A 40 -1.05 13.60 -9.49
N THR A 41 -0.72 12.47 -8.87
CA THR A 41 -1.45 11.91 -7.73
C THR A 41 -0.68 11.96 -6.43
N TRP A 42 0.60 12.28 -6.49
CA TRP A 42 1.46 12.31 -5.31
C TRP A 42 2.50 13.42 -5.39
N TYR A 43 2.82 13.99 -4.22
CA TYR A 43 3.93 14.92 -4.00
C TYR A 43 4.88 14.34 -2.98
N SER A 44 6.19 14.55 -3.17
CA SER A 44 7.14 14.24 -2.11
C SER A 44 6.89 15.11 -0.88
N PRO A 45 7.28 14.65 0.33
CA PRO A 45 7.16 15.44 1.55
C PRO A 45 7.86 16.80 1.49
N ASN A 46 8.93 16.92 0.69
CA ASN A 46 9.65 18.18 0.43
C ASN A 46 9.03 19.01 -0.73
N GLY A 47 8.02 18.49 -1.42
CA GLY A 47 7.27 19.16 -2.49
C GLY A 47 7.96 19.23 -3.85
N TRP A 48 9.15 18.65 -3.99
CA TRP A 48 9.97 18.75 -5.20
C TRP A 48 9.50 17.75 -6.27
N ASP A 49 9.29 16.50 -5.87
CA ASP A 49 8.93 15.42 -6.76
C ASP A 49 7.42 15.28 -6.88
N LYS A 50 6.98 14.93 -8.09
CA LYS A 50 5.57 14.82 -8.44
C LYS A 50 5.39 13.62 -9.34
N ASN A 51 4.57 12.68 -8.92
CA ASN A 51 4.38 11.44 -9.66
C ASN A 51 2.91 11.11 -9.84
N GLN A 52 2.64 10.23 -10.81
CA GLN A 52 1.37 9.56 -10.96
C GLN A 52 1.58 8.11 -10.52
N ILE A 53 1.12 7.78 -9.32
CA ILE A 53 1.29 6.44 -8.71
C ILE A 53 -0.04 5.81 -8.31
N ASP A 54 -1.12 6.59 -8.35
CA ASP A 54 -2.48 6.12 -8.07
C ASP A 54 -3.25 6.04 -9.39
N HIS A 55 -3.77 4.85 -9.69
CA HIS A 55 -4.43 4.58 -10.97
C HIS A 55 -5.80 3.93 -10.77
N ILE A 56 -6.74 4.32 -11.62
CA ILE A 56 -8.03 3.63 -11.77
C ILE A 56 -7.93 2.78 -13.04
N ALA A 57 -8.07 1.46 -12.88
CA ALA A 57 -8.16 0.52 -13.99
C ALA A 57 -9.61 0.03 -14.14
N ILE A 58 -10.06 -0.12 -15.37
CA ILE A 58 -11.39 -0.65 -15.69
C ILE A 58 -11.28 -1.71 -16.77
N ASN A 59 -12.12 -2.74 -16.73
CA ASN A 59 -12.18 -3.73 -17.80
C ASN A 59 -12.48 -3.05 -19.15
N GLY A 60 -11.79 -3.50 -20.19
CA GLY A 60 -11.78 -2.92 -21.53
C GLY A 60 -13.14 -2.92 -22.20
N ILE A 61 -14.01 -3.88 -21.88
CA ILE A 61 -15.40 -3.90 -22.34
C ILE A 61 -16.16 -2.66 -21.84
N TRP A 62 -15.82 -2.18 -20.64
CA TRP A 62 -16.43 -0.99 -20.01
C TRP A 62 -15.65 0.29 -20.29
N ARG A 63 -14.62 0.26 -21.16
CA ARG A 63 -13.86 1.47 -21.52
C ARG A 63 -14.76 2.61 -21.97
N GLY A 64 -15.80 2.33 -22.75
CA GLY A 64 -16.76 3.33 -23.23
C GLY A 64 -17.66 3.93 -22.13
N SER A 65 -17.72 3.30 -20.96
CA SER A 65 -18.42 3.83 -19.78
C SER A 65 -17.58 4.83 -19.00
N LEU A 66 -16.26 4.83 -19.17
CA LEU A 66 -15.37 5.76 -18.49
C LEU A 66 -15.43 7.12 -19.19
N LEU A 67 -15.97 8.14 -18.50
CA LEU A 67 -16.14 9.48 -19.06
C LEU A 67 -14.99 10.42 -18.70
N ASP A 68 -14.40 10.23 -17.51
CA ASP A 68 -13.32 11.08 -17.03
C ASP A 68 -12.57 10.39 -15.87
N VAL A 69 -11.25 10.61 -15.80
CA VAL A 69 -10.40 10.25 -14.64
C VAL A 69 -9.44 11.40 -14.41
N ARG A 70 -9.48 11.99 -13.22
CA ARG A 70 -8.63 13.14 -12.86
C ARG A 70 -8.47 13.26 -11.37
N VAL A 71 -7.50 14.08 -10.97
CA VAL A 71 -7.27 14.45 -9.57
C VAL A 71 -8.17 15.63 -9.19
N LYS A 72 -8.85 15.50 -8.06
CA LYS A 72 -9.72 16.53 -7.48
C LYS A 72 -8.87 17.52 -6.67
N ARG A 73 -8.63 18.70 -7.24
CA ARG A 73 -7.93 19.80 -6.57
C ARG A 73 -8.82 20.41 -5.48
N GLY A 74 -8.20 20.80 -4.36
CA GLY A 74 -8.89 21.43 -3.22
C GLY A 74 -9.58 20.46 -2.26
N ALA A 75 -9.45 19.15 -2.48
CA ALA A 75 -9.77 18.17 -1.44
C ALA A 75 -8.56 18.04 -0.51
N ASP A 76 -8.65 18.56 0.70
CA ASP A 76 -7.64 18.35 1.73
C ASP A 76 -7.91 17.00 2.41
N VAL A 77 -6.97 16.08 2.24
CA VAL A 77 -7.00 14.72 2.80
C VAL A 77 -5.88 14.51 3.82
N GLY A 78 -5.13 15.57 4.20
CA GLY A 78 -4.02 15.45 5.14
C GLY A 78 -2.96 14.43 4.72
N SER A 79 -2.79 14.23 3.41
CA SER A 79 -1.94 13.21 2.81
C SER A 79 -1.05 13.83 1.73
N ASP A 80 0.11 13.21 1.51
CA ASP A 80 1.01 13.45 0.37
C ASP A 80 0.42 12.92 -0.96
N HIS A 81 -0.63 12.10 -0.87
CA HIS A 81 -1.46 11.70 -2.00
C HIS A 81 -2.64 12.63 -2.23
N LEU A 82 -2.95 12.87 -3.50
CA LEU A 82 -4.11 13.63 -3.95
C LEU A 82 -5.25 12.69 -4.35
N LEU A 83 -6.47 13.12 -4.05
CA LEU A 83 -7.67 12.34 -4.36
C LEU A 83 -7.88 12.21 -5.88
N VAL A 84 -7.83 10.97 -6.38
CA VAL A 84 -8.21 10.61 -7.75
C VAL A 84 -9.71 10.34 -7.80
N ILE A 85 -10.41 10.96 -8.76
CA ILE A 85 -11.84 10.80 -8.99
C ILE A 85 -12.09 10.27 -10.39
N VAL A 86 -13.22 9.56 -10.54
CA VAL A 86 -13.68 9.01 -11.81
C VAL A 86 -15.14 9.33 -12.05
N ASN A 87 -15.47 9.70 -13.30
CA ASN A 87 -16.84 9.79 -13.78
C ASN A 87 -17.13 8.58 -14.67
N ILE A 88 -18.11 7.76 -14.28
CA ILE A 88 -18.51 6.55 -15.01
C ILE A 88 -19.99 6.65 -15.40
N ARG A 89 -20.31 6.33 -16.65
CA ARG A 89 -21.67 6.16 -17.14
C ARG A 89 -22.01 4.67 -17.26
N LEU A 90 -22.87 4.22 -16.37
CA LEU A 90 -23.39 2.86 -16.40
C LEU A 90 -24.71 2.83 -17.18
N LYS A 91 -24.78 1.99 -18.22
CA LYS A 91 -26.03 1.62 -18.89
C LYS A 91 -26.41 0.21 -18.45
N LEU A 92 -27.15 0.13 -17.34
CA LEU A 92 -27.58 -1.16 -16.79
C LEU A 92 -28.87 -1.59 -17.48
N ARG A 93 -28.93 -2.86 -17.91
CA ARG A 93 -30.17 -3.47 -18.38
C ARG A 93 -31.09 -3.66 -17.18
N ARG A 94 -32.35 -3.22 -17.28
CA ARG A 94 -33.34 -3.40 -16.21
C ARG A 94 -33.62 -4.90 -16.05
N THR A 95 -33.38 -5.43 -14.86
CA THR A 95 -33.75 -6.80 -14.48
C THR A 95 -35.12 -6.75 -13.82
N ASP A 96 -36.02 -7.67 -14.17
CA ASP A 96 -37.35 -7.72 -13.55
C ASP A 96 -37.24 -7.94 -12.04
N GLN A 97 -37.92 -7.09 -11.28
CA GLN A 97 -37.89 -7.01 -9.82
C GLN A 97 -38.62 -8.19 -9.17
N ARG A 98 -38.14 -9.43 -9.30
CA ARG A 98 -38.69 -10.55 -8.51
C ARG A 98 -37.90 -10.91 -7.26
N HIS A 99 -36.72 -10.32 -7.00
CA HIS A 99 -36.00 -10.52 -5.74
C HIS A 99 -35.16 -9.28 -5.36
N ALA A 100 -35.82 -8.16 -5.08
CA ALA A 100 -35.16 -6.89 -4.71
C ALA A 100 -35.06 -6.69 -3.20
N ASP A 101 -34.64 -7.72 -2.45
CA ASP A 101 -34.44 -7.63 -0.99
C ASP A 101 -33.12 -8.25 -0.50
N HIS A 102 -32.09 -8.23 -1.34
CA HIS A 102 -30.72 -8.39 -0.86
C HIS A 102 -29.93 -7.12 -1.18
N ARG A 103 -29.58 -6.39 -0.11
CA ARG A 103 -28.55 -5.35 -0.11
C ARG A 103 -27.38 -5.85 -0.95
N ARG A 104 -27.06 -5.17 -2.05
CA ARG A 104 -25.91 -5.50 -2.88
C ARG A 104 -24.64 -5.24 -2.08
N SER A 105 -24.08 -6.33 -1.53
CA SER A 105 -22.73 -6.38 -1.02
C SER A 105 -21.77 -5.85 -2.09
N ILE A 106 -20.84 -4.97 -1.71
CA ILE A 106 -19.69 -4.57 -2.51
C ILE A 106 -19.00 -5.86 -2.93
N THR A 107 -19.17 -6.28 -4.17
CA THR A 107 -18.67 -7.57 -4.63
C THR A 107 -17.17 -7.41 -4.85
N THR A 108 -16.39 -7.73 -3.83
CA THR A 108 -14.97 -8.06 -3.95
C THR A 108 -14.81 -9.07 -5.10
N ALA A 109 -13.76 -8.93 -5.89
CA ALA A 109 -13.46 -9.90 -6.94
C ALA A 109 -13.52 -11.31 -6.35
N PRO A 110 -14.21 -12.26 -7.01
CA PRO A 110 -14.60 -13.47 -6.32
C PRO A 110 -13.36 -14.37 -6.18
N ILE A 111 -13.08 -14.81 -4.95
CA ILE A 111 -11.84 -15.48 -4.57
C ILE A 111 -11.78 -16.86 -5.22
N LYS A 112 -10.61 -17.22 -5.76
CA LYS A 112 -10.38 -18.51 -6.43
C LYS A 112 -9.33 -19.35 -5.70
N ASN A 113 -9.47 -20.66 -5.78
CA ASN A 113 -8.40 -21.59 -5.41
C ASN A 113 -7.25 -21.57 -6.44
N LYS A 114 -6.20 -22.34 -6.18
CA LYS A 114 -5.02 -22.41 -7.05
C LYS A 114 -5.34 -22.98 -8.44
N GLU A 115 -6.38 -23.78 -8.53
CA GLU A 115 -6.91 -24.39 -9.76
C GLU A 115 -7.81 -23.41 -10.53
N GLY A 116 -7.97 -22.17 -10.06
CA GLY A 116 -8.77 -21.13 -10.71
C GLY A 116 -10.29 -21.29 -10.51
N GLN A 117 -10.73 -22.24 -9.69
CA GLN A 117 -12.12 -22.48 -9.35
C GLN A 117 -12.59 -21.49 -8.29
N LEU A 118 -13.87 -21.10 -8.39
CA LEU A 118 -14.43 -20.10 -7.51
C LEU A 118 -14.76 -20.66 -6.12
N LEU A 119 -14.32 -19.95 -5.08
CA LEU A 119 -14.66 -20.26 -3.69
C LEU A 119 -15.86 -19.43 -3.27
N THR A 120 -16.97 -20.12 -2.99
CA THR A 120 -18.26 -19.49 -2.64
C THR A 120 -18.57 -19.52 -1.15
N SER A 121 -17.94 -20.43 -0.38
CA SER A 121 -18.11 -20.48 1.07
C SER A 121 -17.10 -19.59 1.78
N GLU A 122 -17.56 -18.93 2.84
CA GLU A 122 -16.75 -18.05 3.69
C GLU A 122 -15.52 -18.77 4.25
N THR A 123 -15.72 -19.97 4.81
CA THR A 123 -14.63 -20.78 5.36
C THR A 123 -13.57 -21.12 4.32
N ALA A 124 -13.96 -21.40 3.06
CA ALA A 124 -13.00 -21.68 2.00
C ALA A 124 -12.24 -20.41 1.57
N GLN A 125 -12.91 -19.27 1.55
CA GLN A 125 -12.29 -17.98 1.25
C GLN A 125 -11.26 -17.57 2.31
N GLU A 126 -11.60 -17.75 3.60
CA GLU A 126 -10.68 -17.50 4.72
C GLU A 126 -9.49 -18.45 4.68
N ALA A 127 -9.73 -19.75 4.48
CA ALA A 127 -8.66 -20.73 4.33
C ALA A 127 -7.73 -20.39 3.17
N ARG A 128 -8.28 -19.92 2.04
CA ARG A 128 -7.50 -19.51 0.87
C ARG A 128 -6.65 -18.27 1.14
N TRP A 129 -7.17 -17.29 1.88
CA TRP A 129 -6.38 -16.12 2.29
C TRP A 129 -5.26 -16.49 3.24
N THR A 130 -5.54 -17.31 4.25
CA THR A 130 -4.54 -17.80 5.20
C THR A 130 -3.42 -18.56 4.48
N GLU A 131 -3.78 -19.48 3.59
CA GLU A 131 -2.81 -20.21 2.76
C GLU A 131 -1.95 -19.26 1.94
N HIS A 132 -2.58 -18.32 1.21
CA HIS A 132 -1.87 -17.38 0.34
C HIS A 132 -0.86 -16.53 1.11
N PHE A 133 -1.26 -15.92 2.22
CA PHE A 133 -0.35 -15.07 3.00
C PHE A 133 0.76 -15.89 3.66
N ASN A 134 0.46 -17.11 4.12
CA ASN A 134 1.48 -18.00 4.67
C ASN A 134 2.58 -18.32 3.64
N GLU A 135 2.20 -18.63 2.39
CA GLU A 135 3.16 -18.92 1.32
C GLU A 135 3.98 -17.70 0.88
N VAL A 136 3.37 -16.52 0.92
CA VAL A 136 4.03 -15.28 0.48
C VAL A 136 4.99 -14.78 1.54
N LEU A 137 4.63 -14.86 2.82
CA LEU A 137 5.35 -14.18 3.90
C LEU A 137 6.28 -15.09 4.71
N ASN A 138 6.03 -16.41 4.73
CA ASN A 138 6.82 -17.37 5.52
C ASN A 138 7.67 -18.27 4.61
N ARG A 139 8.31 -17.70 3.59
CA ARG A 139 9.22 -18.44 2.71
C ARG A 139 10.49 -18.84 3.48
N PRO A 140 11.06 -20.03 3.22
CA PRO A 140 12.35 -20.40 3.81
C PRO A 140 13.44 -19.43 3.35
N ALA A 141 14.50 -19.33 4.15
CA ALA A 141 15.69 -18.60 3.74
C ALA A 141 16.22 -19.15 2.39
N PRO A 142 16.73 -18.29 1.50
CA PRO A 142 17.31 -18.75 0.25
C PRO A 142 18.51 -19.67 0.52
N GLU A 143 18.68 -20.71 -0.30
CA GLU A 143 19.79 -21.68 -0.17
C GLU A 143 21.17 -21.07 -0.46
N THR A 144 21.17 -19.99 -1.25
CA THR A 144 22.38 -19.25 -1.61
C THR A 144 22.35 -17.90 -0.91
N GLU A 145 23.40 -17.61 -0.16
CA GLU A 145 23.62 -16.26 0.36
C GLU A 145 23.86 -15.31 -0.82
N PRO A 146 23.24 -14.12 -0.82
CA PRO A 146 23.51 -13.13 -1.83
C PRO A 146 24.97 -12.69 -1.73
N ASP A 147 25.69 -12.71 -2.85
CA ASP A 147 27.03 -12.12 -2.96
C ASP A 147 26.88 -10.59 -3.01
N ILE A 148 26.89 -9.97 -1.83
CA ILE A 148 26.79 -8.51 -1.68
C ILE A 148 28.20 -7.95 -1.88
N GLN A 149 28.44 -7.32 -3.03
CA GLN A 149 29.68 -6.60 -3.29
C GLN A 149 29.85 -5.45 -2.29
N GLU A 150 31.07 -5.28 -1.77
CA GLU A 150 31.39 -4.13 -0.94
C GLU A 150 31.14 -2.84 -1.72
N ALA A 151 30.51 -1.87 -1.06
CA ALA A 151 30.29 -0.57 -1.68
C ALA A 151 31.65 0.11 -1.95
N GLU A 152 31.81 0.67 -3.15
CA GLU A 152 33.05 1.38 -3.53
C GLU A 152 33.24 2.69 -2.74
N GLU A 153 32.15 3.26 -2.23
CA GLU A 153 32.15 4.51 -1.46
C GLU A 153 31.38 4.34 -0.15
N ASP A 154 31.99 4.80 0.94
CA ASP A 154 31.31 4.95 2.22
C ASP A 154 30.29 6.10 2.12
N LEU A 155 29.05 5.83 2.51
CA LEU A 155 28.04 6.87 2.66
C LEU A 155 28.41 7.74 3.87
N ASP A 156 28.26 9.07 3.73
CA ASP A 156 28.41 10.03 4.83
C ASP A 156 27.22 9.93 5.81
N VAL A 157 27.18 8.83 6.55
CA VAL A 157 26.15 8.52 7.54
C VAL A 157 26.78 8.29 8.91
N ALA A 158 26.08 8.74 9.96
CA ALA A 158 26.54 8.52 11.32
C ALA A 158 26.52 7.02 11.65
N THR A 159 27.68 6.47 12.00
CA THR A 159 27.86 5.08 12.43
C THR A 159 27.93 4.94 13.95
N THR A 160 27.66 6.02 14.68
CA THR A 160 27.59 6.04 16.13
C THR A 160 26.28 5.44 16.64
N PRO A 161 26.25 4.91 17.89
CA PRO A 161 25.00 4.47 18.51
C PRO A 161 23.94 5.59 18.54
N PRO A 162 22.64 5.23 18.50
CA PRO A 162 21.56 6.20 18.47
C PRO A 162 21.54 7.07 19.73
N THR A 163 21.33 8.37 19.54
CA THR A 163 21.22 9.37 20.61
C THR A 163 19.78 9.54 21.09
N LYS A 164 19.60 10.08 22.31
CA LYS A 164 18.27 10.37 22.84
C LYS A 164 17.51 11.35 21.94
N GLU A 165 18.20 12.34 21.38
CA GLU A 165 17.63 13.36 20.50
C GLU A 165 17.15 12.75 19.17
N GLU A 166 17.88 11.80 18.60
CA GLU A 166 17.45 11.07 17.41
C GLU A 166 16.18 10.27 17.66
N ILE A 167 16.12 9.57 18.79
CA ILE A 167 14.94 8.80 19.18
C ILE A 167 13.73 9.72 19.38
N ILE A 168 13.91 10.87 20.05
CA ILE A 168 12.85 11.88 20.21
C ILE A 168 12.35 12.37 18.84
N ARG A 169 13.25 12.65 17.90
CA ARG A 169 12.89 13.07 16.54
C ARG A 169 12.12 11.96 15.81
N ALA A 170 12.57 10.72 15.91
CA ALA A 170 11.91 9.56 15.33
C ALA A 170 10.49 9.38 15.89
N ILE A 171 10.31 9.41 17.21
CA ILE A 171 8.99 9.31 17.88
C ILE A 171 8.04 10.40 17.36
N LYS A 172 8.49 11.65 17.30
CA LYS A 172 7.68 12.76 16.80
C LYS A 172 7.25 12.58 15.34
N SER A 173 8.08 11.91 14.53
CA SER A 173 7.83 11.65 13.10
C SER A 173 6.85 10.50 12.83
N LEU A 174 6.53 9.66 13.81
CA LEU A 174 5.62 8.51 13.63
C LEU A 174 4.25 8.97 13.09
N LYS A 175 3.56 8.14 12.31
CA LYS A 175 2.20 8.48 11.83
C LYS A 175 1.15 8.10 12.89
N ASN A 176 0.19 8.99 13.11
CA ASN A 176 -0.94 8.74 14.02
C ASN A 176 -1.99 7.80 13.38
N ASN A 177 -2.86 7.25 14.22
CA ASN A 177 -4.00 6.39 13.88
C ASN A 177 -3.61 5.12 13.11
N LYS A 178 -2.41 4.61 13.37
CA LYS A 178 -2.00 3.27 12.91
C LYS A 178 -2.52 2.24 13.90
N ALA A 179 -2.92 1.08 13.38
CA ALA A 179 -3.35 -0.03 14.23
C ALA A 179 -2.18 -0.45 15.11
N PRO A 180 -2.37 -0.58 16.44
CA PRO A 180 -1.31 -1.06 17.31
C PRO A 180 -1.02 -2.55 17.03
N GLY A 181 0.18 -2.99 17.38
CA GLY A 181 0.54 -4.40 17.37
C GLY A 181 -0.20 -5.18 18.46
N PRO A 182 0.11 -6.48 18.63
CA PRO A 182 -0.41 -7.32 19.72
C PRO A 182 -0.10 -6.77 21.12
N ASP A 183 0.90 -5.91 21.23
CA ASP A 183 1.33 -5.20 22.44
C ASP A 183 0.42 -4.02 22.82
N PHE A 184 -0.53 -3.65 21.95
CA PHE A 184 -1.42 -2.49 22.08
C PHE A 184 -0.69 -1.13 22.14
N LEU A 185 0.59 -1.07 21.75
CA LEU A 185 1.37 0.16 21.74
C LEU A 185 1.16 0.90 20.42
N ASN A 186 0.62 2.11 20.47
CA ASN A 186 0.41 2.97 19.32
C ASN A 186 1.35 4.19 19.33
N ALA A 187 1.47 4.86 18.19
CA ALA A 187 2.33 6.04 18.04
C ALA A 187 1.96 7.16 19.03
N GLU A 188 0.67 7.33 19.34
CA GLU A 188 0.17 8.34 20.26
C GLU A 188 0.70 8.17 21.68
N LEU A 189 0.86 6.92 22.13
CA LEU A 189 1.42 6.63 23.44
C LEU A 189 2.84 7.17 23.57
N PHE A 190 3.71 6.86 22.61
CA PHE A 190 5.10 7.36 22.61
C PHE A 190 5.17 8.87 22.42
N LYS A 191 4.23 9.44 21.65
CA LYS A 191 4.17 10.89 21.42
C LYS A 191 3.63 11.69 22.61
N SER A 192 3.00 11.06 23.58
CA SER A 192 2.46 11.75 24.77
C SER A 192 3.56 12.39 25.62
N ASP A 193 4.70 11.70 25.76
CA ASP A 193 5.92 12.20 26.40
C ASP A 193 7.15 11.67 25.65
N PRO A 194 7.57 12.33 24.55
CA PRO A 194 8.70 11.87 23.75
C PRO A 194 10.03 11.79 24.52
N PRO A 195 10.38 12.72 25.43
CA PRO A 195 11.56 12.59 26.28
C PRO A 195 11.57 11.32 27.14
N LEU A 196 10.46 11.02 27.83
CA LEU A 196 10.34 9.82 28.65
C LEU A 196 10.37 8.54 27.81
N ALA A 197 9.63 8.52 26.69
CA ALA A 197 9.64 7.39 25.77
C ALA A 197 11.05 7.13 25.22
N ALA A 198 11.79 8.17 24.85
CA ALA A 198 13.17 8.04 24.38
C ALA A 198 14.12 7.54 25.48
N GLU A 199 13.89 7.92 26.73
CA GLU A 199 14.67 7.42 27.87
C GLU A 199 14.48 5.92 28.09
N ILE A 200 13.24 5.43 27.93
CA ILE A 200 12.92 4.01 28.05
C ILE A 200 13.48 3.22 26.86
N LEU A 201 13.41 3.75 25.64
CA LEU A 201 13.84 3.07 24.41
C LEU A 201 15.36 3.07 24.19
N LEU A 202 16.08 4.10 24.68
CA LEU A 202 17.51 4.27 24.41
C LEU A 202 18.38 3.07 24.81
N PRO A 203 18.24 2.47 26.02
CA PRO A 203 19.02 1.30 26.40
C PRO A 203 18.76 0.09 25.49
N LEU A 204 17.51 -0.12 25.08
CA LEU A 204 17.10 -1.22 24.20
C LEU A 204 17.73 -1.05 22.81
N LEU A 205 17.58 0.13 22.20
CA LEU A 205 18.13 0.43 20.88
C LEU A 205 19.66 0.41 20.87
N THR A 206 20.30 0.92 21.92
CA THR A 206 21.76 0.89 22.06
C THR A 206 22.27 -0.55 22.21
N THR A 207 21.56 -1.38 22.97
CA THR A 207 21.91 -2.80 23.12
C THR A 207 21.81 -3.54 21.79
N ALA A 208 20.72 -3.31 21.04
CA ALA A 208 20.52 -3.93 19.73
C ALA A 208 21.60 -3.49 18.73
N TRP A 209 21.96 -2.20 18.73
CA TRP A 209 23.04 -1.65 17.91
C TRP A 209 24.39 -2.31 18.21
N ASN A 210 24.79 -2.35 19.49
CA ASN A 210 26.12 -2.83 19.89
C ASN A 210 26.26 -4.35 19.74
N LYS A 211 25.21 -5.12 20.04
CA LYS A 211 25.23 -6.58 19.92
C LYS A 211 24.96 -7.06 18.50
N LYS A 212 24.44 -6.19 17.63
CA LYS A 212 23.92 -6.55 16.30
C LYS A 212 22.83 -7.63 16.36
N GLU A 213 22.08 -7.64 17.45
CA GLU A 213 21.00 -8.60 17.72
C GLU A 213 19.73 -7.83 18.10
N ILE A 214 18.61 -8.14 17.45
CA ILE A 214 17.31 -7.58 17.79
C ILE A 214 16.54 -8.53 18.72
N PRO A 215 15.62 -8.03 19.56
CA PRO A 215 14.72 -8.86 20.35
C PRO A 215 13.98 -9.89 19.48
N GLU A 216 13.76 -11.10 19.99
CA GLU A 216 13.11 -12.16 19.22
C GLU A 216 11.69 -11.76 18.80
N ASP A 217 10.96 -11.06 19.68
CA ASP A 217 9.62 -10.53 19.41
C ASP A 217 9.59 -9.58 18.20
N TRP A 218 10.72 -8.96 17.82
CA TRP A 218 10.80 -8.06 16.64
C TRP A 218 10.95 -8.82 15.33
N LYS A 219 11.27 -10.12 15.38
CA LYS A 219 11.34 -11.01 14.21
C LYS A 219 9.97 -11.56 13.83
N GLU A 220 8.98 -11.44 14.70
CA GLU A 220 7.63 -11.91 14.45
C GLU A 220 6.74 -10.81 13.86
N GLY A 221 6.00 -11.14 12.81
CA GLY A 221 4.99 -10.27 12.20
C GLY A 221 3.61 -10.89 12.29
N VAL A 222 2.66 -10.21 12.96
CA VAL A 222 1.28 -10.68 13.07
C VAL A 222 0.39 -9.95 12.07
N ILE A 223 -0.24 -10.69 11.16
CA ILE A 223 -1.28 -10.18 10.27
C ILE A 223 -2.64 -10.63 10.79
N SER A 224 -3.44 -9.66 11.20
CA SER A 224 -4.84 -9.88 11.58
C SER A 224 -5.76 -9.58 10.41
N LEU A 225 -6.41 -10.61 9.88
CA LEU A 225 -7.46 -10.45 8.88
C LEU A 225 -8.78 -10.12 9.60
N ARG A 226 -9.13 -8.82 9.70
CA ARG A 226 -10.45 -8.40 10.22
C ARG A 226 -11.45 -8.28 9.08
N LYS A 227 -12.60 -8.95 9.24
CA LYS A 227 -13.76 -8.78 8.39
C LYS A 227 -14.57 -7.56 8.86
N VAL A 228 -14.77 -6.57 7.99
CA VAL A 228 -15.70 -5.46 8.26
C VAL A 228 -17.11 -5.97 7.95
N HIS A 229 -17.98 -5.99 8.95
CA HIS A 229 -19.39 -6.39 8.83
C HIS A 229 -20.26 -5.24 8.30
#